data_AF-A0A0P4RE05-F1
#
_entry.id   AF-A0A0P4RE05-F1
#
_cell.length_a   1.000
_cell.length_b   1.000
_cell.length_c   1.000
_cell.angle_alpha   90.00
_cell.angle_beta   90.00
_cell.angle_gamma   90.00
#
_symmetry.space_group_name_H-M   'P 1'
#
loop_
_entity.id
_entity.type
_entity.pdbx_description
1 polymer ?
#
loop_
_entity_poly.entity_id
_entity_poly.type
_entity_poly.pdbx_seq_one_letter_code
_entity_poly.pdbx_strand_id
1 'polypeptide(L)'
;MERDTETVHEAYAFVCLHCGHGWEEEYEIRHTTDLAGHRRADYFTRGVRVASPLTRADCPSCNRGPIRILRPGRVNSTRPYLA
;
A
#
# COMPACT_ATOMS: atom_id res chain seq x y z
N MET A 1 -25.61 15.45 11.67
CA MET A 1 -25.00 15.38 10.33
C MET A 1 -23.82 14.45 10.45
N GLU A 2 -24.04 13.19 10.05
CA GLU A 2 -23.05 12.12 10.17
C GLU A 2 -22.03 12.27 9.05
N ARG A 3 -20.73 12.15 9.35
CA ARG A 3 -19.74 11.91 8.30
C ARG A 3 -19.87 10.47 7.88
N ASP A 4 -20.15 10.25 6.60
CA ASP A 4 -20.11 8.91 6.03
C ASP A 4 -18.65 8.46 6.00
N THR A 5 -18.38 7.39 6.73
CA THR A 5 -17.07 6.76 6.82
C THR A 5 -17.19 5.29 6.48
N GLU A 6 -16.68 4.93 5.30
CA GLU A 6 -16.59 3.55 4.86
C GLU A 6 -15.17 3.05 5.12
N THR A 7 -15.05 1.86 5.72
CA THR A 7 -13.75 1.22 5.95
C THR A 7 -13.63 -0.02 5.10
N VAL A 8 -12.57 -0.12 4.31
CA VAL A 8 -12.26 -1.29 3.48
C VAL A 8 -10.87 -1.83 3.83
N HIS A 9 -10.68 -3.13 3.67
CA HIS A 9 -9.39 -3.80 3.86
C HIS A 9 -8.85 -4.25 2.52
N GLU A 10 -7.67 -3.73 2.15
CA GLU A 10 -7.01 -4.06 0.88
C GLU A 10 -5.56 -4.44 1.13
N ALA A 11 -5.10 -5.49 0.44
CA ALA A 11 -3.71 -5.86 0.40
C ALA A 11 -3.04 -5.30 -0.87
N TYR A 12 -1.84 -4.76 -0.71
CA TYR A 12 -1.00 -4.30 -1.81
C TYR A 12 0.29 -5.12 -1.84
N ALA A 13 0.66 -5.56 -3.04
CA ALA A 13 1.93 -6.21 -3.28
C ALA A 13 2.89 -5.21 -3.94
N PHE A 14 4.16 -5.24 -3.56
CA PHE A 14 5.19 -4.35 -4.09
C PHE A 14 6.40 -5.15 -4.55
N VAL A 15 7.11 -4.64 -5.55
CA VAL A 15 8.43 -5.12 -5.93
C VAL A 15 9.39 -3.96 -6.16
N CYS A 16 10.57 -4.03 -5.57
CA CYS A 16 11.64 -3.09 -5.85
C CYS A 16 12.31 -3.45 -7.17
N LEU A 17 12.36 -2.51 -8.11
CA LEU A 17 13.04 -2.72 -9.39
C LEU A 17 14.56 -2.57 -9.30
N HIS A 18 15.08 -2.13 -8.15
CA HIS A 18 16.52 -2.01 -7.91
C HIS A 18 17.12 -3.30 -7.33
N CYS A 19 16.56 -3.83 -6.24
CA CYS A 19 17.10 -5.02 -5.55
C CYS A 19 16.25 -6.29 -5.71
N GLY A 20 15.08 -6.22 -6.36
CA GLY A 20 14.20 -7.37 -6.57
C GLY A 20 13.38 -7.78 -5.34
N HIS A 21 13.51 -7.11 -4.20
CA HIS A 21 12.73 -7.42 -3.00
C HIS A 21 11.24 -7.21 -3.25
N GLY A 22 10.46 -8.27 -3.04
CA GLY A 22 9.00 -8.27 -3.09
C GLY A 22 8.39 -8.44 -1.70
N TRP A 23 7.32 -7.70 -1.41
CA TRP A 23 6.58 -7.82 -0.14
C TRP A 23 5.10 -7.51 -0.34
N GLU A 24 4.25 -7.98 0.57
CA GLU A 24 2.84 -7.58 0.66
C GLU A 24 2.58 -6.91 2.00
N GLU A 25 1.65 -5.96 2.00
CA GLU A 25 1.21 -5.29 3.20
C GLU A 25 -0.30 -5.06 3.13
N GLU A 26 -0.99 -5.34 4.24
CA GLU A 26 -2.41 -5.12 4.41
C GLU A 26 -2.67 -3.70 4.92
N TYR A 27 -3.67 -3.07 4.34
CA TYR A 27 -4.12 -1.72 4.66
C TYR A 27 -5.58 -1.73 5.05
N GLU A 28 -5.88 -0.99 6.11
CA GLU A 28 -7.22 -0.50 6.37
C GLU A 28 -7.34 0.90 5.75
N ILE A 29 -8.31 1.09 4.86
CA ILE A 29 -8.54 2.34 4.15
C ILE A 29 -9.88 2.89 4.62
N ARG A 30 -9.82 4.07 5.23
CA ARG A 30 -11.01 4.80 5.67
C ARG A 30 -11.34 5.87 4.64
N HIS A 31 -12.42 5.66 3.89
CA HIS A 31 -13.01 6.66 3.03
C HIS A 31 -13.88 7.58 3.85
N THR A 32 -13.62 8.87 3.81
CA THR A 32 -14.44 9.90 4.45
C THR A 32 -14.95 10.85 3.39
N THR A 33 -16.25 11.14 3.43
CA THR A 33 -16.85 12.23 2.64
C THR A 33 -17.22 13.37 3.58
N ASP A 34 -16.72 14.58 3.32
CA ASP A 34 -17.11 15.76 4.10
C ASP A 34 -18.48 16.31 3.66
N LEU A 35 -19.00 17.30 4.41
CA LEU A 35 -20.29 17.92 4.12
C LEU A 35 -20.31 18.74 2.82
N ALA A 36 -19.13 19.06 2.27
CA ALA A 36 -18.98 19.72 0.97
C ALA A 36 -18.84 18.70 -0.18
N GLY A 37 -18.87 17.40 0.12
CA GLY A 37 -18.74 16.32 -0.85
C GLY A 37 -17.31 15.95 -1.22
N HIS A 38 -16.29 16.50 -0.55
CA HIS A 38 -14.91 16.11 -0.80
C HIS A 38 -14.63 14.73 -0.21
N ARG A 39 -14.07 13.85 -1.03
CA ARG A 39 -13.67 12.51 -0.65
C ARG A 39 -12.21 12.48 -0.24
N ARG A 40 -11.93 11.77 0.84
CA ARG A 40 -10.57 11.53 1.34
C ARG A 40 -10.41 10.06 1.70
N ALA A 41 -9.23 9.50 1.41
CA ALA A 41 -8.82 8.19 1.86
C ALA A 41 -7.69 8.34 2.90
N ASP A 42 -7.89 7.80 4.10
CA ASP A 42 -6.86 7.67 5.12
C ASP A 42 -6.42 6.20 5.22
N TYR A 43 -5.12 5.96 5.12
CA TYR A 43 -4.53 4.62 5.09
C TYR A 43 -3.94 4.27 6.44
N PHE A 44 -4.15 3.03 6.87
CA PHE A 44 -3.64 2.50 8.12
C PHE A 44 -3.02 1.13 7.89
N THR A 45 -1.93 0.83 8.60
CA THR A 45 -1.38 -0.53 8.72
C THR A 45 -1.22 -0.86 10.19
N ARG A 46 -1.69 -2.05 10.60
CA ARG A 46 -1.68 -2.48 12.02
C ARG A 46 -2.25 -1.41 12.97
N GLY A 47 -3.31 -0.72 12.55
CA GLY A 47 -3.96 0.35 13.30
C GLY A 47 -3.23 1.71 13.32
N VAL A 48 -2.04 1.81 12.71
CA VAL A 48 -1.25 3.05 12.65
C VAL A 48 -1.47 3.75 11.31
N ARG A 49 -1.73 5.06 11.35
CA ARG A 49 -1.92 5.86 10.12
C ARG A 49 -0.60 5.99 9.35
N VAL A 50 -0.64 5.74 8.05
CA VAL A 50 0.51 5.77 7.15
C VAL A 50 0.23 6.62 5.90
N ALA A 51 1.26 6.91 5.13
CA ALA A 51 1.11 7.52 3.81
C ALA A 51 0.39 6.55 2.85
N SER A 52 -0.17 7.09 1.76
CA SER A 52 -0.81 6.25 0.75
C SER A 52 0.21 5.28 0.14
N PRO A 53 -0.10 3.97 0.06
CA PRO A 53 0.76 3.00 -0.62
C PRO A 53 1.01 3.39 -2.09
N LEU A 54 0.09 4.13 -2.71
CA LEU A 54 0.18 4.63 -4.08
C LEU A 54 1.26 5.71 -4.27
N THR A 55 1.69 6.36 -3.18
CA THR A 55 2.73 7.41 -3.19
C THR A 55 4.09 6.92 -2.70
N ARG A 56 4.19 5.64 -2.30
CA ARG A 56 5.43 5.08 -1.76
C ARG A 56 6.49 4.95 -2.86
N ALA A 57 7.69 5.47 -2.60
CA ALA A 57 8.79 5.46 -3.56
C ALA A 57 9.95 4.54 -3.16
N ASP A 58 10.16 4.33 -1.86
CA ASP A 58 11.35 3.66 -1.33
C ASP A 58 11.09 2.21 -0.93
N CYS A 59 12.02 1.34 -1.29
CA CYS A 59 12.05 -0.04 -0.83
C CYS A 59 12.55 -0.12 0.62
N PRO A 60 11.87 -0.85 1.52
CA PRO A 60 12.30 -0.99 2.92
C PRO A 60 13.60 -1.79 3.08
N SER A 61 14.03 -2.54 2.07
CA SER A 61 15.24 -3.37 2.12
C SER A 61 16.50 -2.65 1.64
N CYS A 62 16.40 -1.69 0.71
CA CYS A 62 17.58 -1.01 0.15
C CYS A 62 17.49 0.52 0.14
N ASN A 63 16.38 1.10 0.62
CA ASN A 63 16.12 2.54 0.69
C ASN A 63 16.30 3.26 -0.65
N ARG A 64 16.04 2.54 -1.74
CA ARG A 64 16.06 3.04 -3.12
C ARG A 64 14.74 2.68 -3.80
N GLY A 65 14.51 3.32 -4.93
CA GLY A 65 13.41 3.00 -5.84
C GLY A 65 13.92 2.76 -7.27
N PRO A 66 13.01 2.71 -8.26
CA PRO A 66 11.56 2.77 -8.10
C PRO A 66 10.96 1.43 -7.63
N ILE A 67 9.81 1.51 -6.95
CA ILE A 67 8.99 0.34 -6.61
C ILE A 67 7.78 0.26 -7.55
N ARG A 68 7.29 -0.96 -7.82
CA ARG A 68 6.05 -1.20 -8.57
C ARG A 68 5.01 -1.82 -7.65
N ILE A 69 3.77 -1.32 -7.76
CA ILE A 69 2.61 -1.91 -7.11
C ILE A 69 2.03 -2.99 -8.03
N LEU A 70 1.79 -4.16 -7.48
CA LEU A 70 1.18 -5.32 -8.12
C LEU A 70 -0.18 -5.59 -7.49
N ARG A 71 -0.99 -6.42 -8.15
CA ARG A 71 -2.17 -7.00 -7.51
C ARG A 71 -1.73 -7.89 -6.33
N PRO A 72 -2.48 -7.91 -5.21
CA PRO A 72 -2.20 -8.79 -4.08
C PRO A 72 -2.14 -10.26 -4.50
N GLY A 73 -1.38 -11.08 -3.77
CA GLY A 73 -1.17 -12.50 -4.04
C GLY A 73 -0.13 -12.80 -5.13
N ARG A 74 0.67 -11.82 -5.56
CA ARG A 74 1.61 -11.97 -6.69
C ARG A 74 3.09 -12.03 -6.29
N VAL A 75 3.48 -11.61 -5.09
CA VAL A 75 4.91 -11.69 -4.67
C VAL A 75 5.30 -13.05 -4.09
N ASN A 76 4.36 -13.94 -3.77
CA ASN A 76 4.69 -15.31 -3.34
C ASN A 76 5.23 -16.21 -4.48
N SER A 77 5.58 -15.65 -5.64
CA SER A 77 6.04 -16.42 -6.80
C SER A 77 7.47 -16.08 -7.28
N THR A 78 8.18 -15.18 -6.60
CA THR A 78 9.57 -14.85 -6.96
C THR A 78 10.56 -15.83 -6.33
N ARG A 79 10.95 -16.84 -7.11
CA ARG A 79 12.19 -17.62 -6.87
C ARG A 79 13.38 -16.65 -6.89
N PRO A 80 14.25 -16.60 -5.86
CA PRO A 80 15.49 -15.86 -5.96
C PRO A 80 16.35 -16.52 -7.04
N TYR A 81 16.66 -15.77 -8.10
CA TYR A 81 17.66 -16.18 -9.08
C TYR A 81 19.03 -15.88 -8.45
N LEU A 82 19.55 -16.83 -7.69
CA LEU A 82 20.98 -16.88 -7.38
C LEU A 82 21.64 -17.70 -8.50
N ALA A 83 22.36 -17.00 -9.38
CA ALA A 83 23.35 -17.55 -10.29
C ALA A 83 24.64 -16.74 -10.11
#